data_AF-A0A8J3TZ79-F1
#
_entry.id   AF-A0A8J3TZ79-F1
#
_cell.length_a   1.000
_cell.length_b   1.000
_cell.length_c   1.000
_cell.angle_alpha   90.00
_cell.angle_beta   90.00
_cell.angle_gamma   90.00
#
_symmetry.space_group_name_H-M   'P 1'
#
loop_
_entity.id
_entity.type
_entity.pdbx_description
1 polymer ?
#
loop_
_entity_poly.entity_id
_entity_poly.type
_entity_poly.pdbx_seq_one_letter_code
_entity_poly.pdbx_strand_id
1 'polypeptide(L)'
;MTALALVHRTLTGVIDPPAQENELRLVTFQRAKGDDPPHVRCEAGPVSDTHTVVLVEGASDRSAVEALAERRGRNLAAEGISLVAMGGATNIGTYVARFGPSGRNLRLAGLYDVGEEGDFRRGLERAGLGSDLSRSDLEALGFFACVADLEDELIRALGTAAVERVVDAAGELRSFRTLQKQPTWRGSPTHDQLRRFMGSGSGRKIRYSGPLVAALDLDHVPRPLDMLLAYL
;
A
#
# COMPACT_ATOMS: atom_id res chain seq x y z
N MET A 1 -55.68 51.22 1.84
CA MET A 1 -54.86 51.92 2.84
C MET A 1 -53.42 51.46 2.63
N THR A 2 -52.76 51.83 1.53
CA THR A 2 -52.24 53.16 1.13
C THR A 2 -51.11 53.66 2.02
N ALA A 3 -49.94 53.76 1.38
CA ALA A 3 -48.83 54.71 1.56
C ALA A 3 -47.52 54.07 2.05
N LEU A 4 -46.34 54.47 1.61
CA LEU A 4 -45.81 55.14 0.41
C LEU A 4 -44.28 55.10 0.60
N ALA A 5 -43.53 55.12 -0.49
CA ALA A 5 -42.08 54.98 -0.61
C ALA A 5 -41.20 55.95 0.21
N LEU A 6 -39.94 55.55 0.45
CA LEU A 6 -38.83 56.40 0.00
C LEU A 6 -37.60 55.58 -0.43
N VAL A 7 -37.18 55.89 -1.65
CA VAL A 7 -35.96 55.49 -2.34
C VAL A 7 -34.84 56.41 -1.87
N HIS A 8 -33.64 55.87 -1.62
CA HIS A 8 -32.42 56.61 -1.92
C HIS A 8 -31.36 55.69 -2.51
N ARG A 9 -30.88 56.10 -3.69
CA ARG A 9 -29.85 55.49 -4.52
C ARG A 9 -28.62 56.39 -4.45
N THR A 10 -27.43 55.82 -4.28
CA THR A 10 -26.10 56.40 -4.55
C THR A 10 -25.12 55.22 -4.47
N LEU A 11 -24.79 54.54 -5.57
CA LEU A 11 -23.70 54.78 -6.54
C LEU A 11 -22.28 54.92 -5.94
N THR A 12 -21.38 54.15 -6.58
CA THR A 12 -19.91 54.24 -6.71
C THR A 12 -19.01 53.76 -5.57
N GLY A 13 -18.10 52.83 -5.91
CA GLY A 13 -16.90 52.55 -5.12
C GLY A 13 -16.34 51.13 -5.23
N VAL A 14 -15.92 50.70 -6.42
CA VAL A 14 -14.97 49.60 -6.61
C VAL A 14 -13.60 50.08 -6.15
N ILE A 15 -13.03 49.54 -5.07
CA ILE A 15 -11.57 49.42 -4.84
C ILE A 15 -11.33 48.22 -3.89
N ASP A 16 -10.82 47.13 -4.45
CA ASP A 16 -10.17 46.04 -3.70
C ASP A 16 -8.80 46.54 -3.18
N PRO A 17 -8.42 46.31 -1.90
CA PRO A 17 -7.04 46.44 -1.46
C PRO A 17 -6.25 45.13 -1.66
N PRO A 18 -4.93 45.23 -1.89
CA PRO A 18 -4.22 44.29 -2.76
C PRO A 18 -3.69 43.04 -2.06
N ALA A 19 -3.50 42.03 -2.90
CA ALA A 19 -2.72 40.82 -2.65
C ALA A 19 -1.33 41.15 -2.09
N GLN A 20 -0.93 40.44 -1.04
CA GLN A 20 0.47 40.35 -0.65
C GLN A 20 1.21 39.48 -1.67
N GLU A 21 1.78 40.14 -2.67
CA GLU A 21 2.79 39.58 -3.57
C GLU A 21 4.08 39.37 -2.78
N ASN A 22 4.53 38.12 -2.73
CA ASN A 22 5.82 37.74 -2.17
C ASN A 22 6.88 38.00 -3.26
N GLU A 23 7.69 39.05 -3.07
CA GLU A 23 8.69 39.53 -4.01
C GLU A 23 9.70 38.44 -4.42
N LEU A 24 9.75 38.15 -5.73
CA LEU A 24 10.91 37.57 -6.39
C LEU A 24 12.08 38.56 -6.32
N ARG A 25 13.08 38.25 -5.48
CA ARG A 25 14.38 38.94 -5.57
C ARG A 25 15.16 38.43 -6.78
N LEU A 26 15.26 39.32 -7.78
CA LEU A 26 16.20 39.26 -8.89
C LEU A 26 17.64 39.33 -8.33
N VAL A 27 18.34 38.20 -8.25
CA VAL A 27 19.77 38.22 -7.92
C VAL A 27 20.54 38.56 -9.18
N THR A 28 21.10 39.76 -9.18
CA THR A 28 22.02 40.28 -10.20
C THR A 28 23.30 39.44 -10.22
N PHE A 29 23.62 38.83 -11.35
CA PHE A 29 24.92 38.20 -11.58
C PHE A 29 26.01 39.27 -11.69
N GLN A 30 26.84 39.42 -10.64
CA GLN A 30 28.14 40.08 -10.72
C GLN A 30 29.24 39.01 -10.69
N ARG A 31 30.09 39.01 -11.70
CA ARG A 31 31.23 38.11 -11.85
C ARG A 31 32.44 38.73 -11.14
N ALA A 32 32.88 38.13 -10.03
CA ALA A 32 34.14 38.46 -9.38
C ALA A 32 34.99 37.18 -9.21
N LYS A 33 36.31 37.36 -9.39
CA LYS A 33 37.36 36.33 -9.38
C LYS A 33 37.60 35.77 -7.97
N GLY A 34 37.82 34.45 -7.92
CA GLY A 34 38.75 33.71 -7.05
C GLY A 34 38.78 34.05 -5.57
N ASP A 35 38.24 33.13 -4.76
CA ASP A 35 38.75 32.70 -3.46
C ASP A 35 38.08 31.34 -3.12
N ASP A 36 38.80 30.46 -2.42
CA ASP A 36 38.44 29.06 -2.14
C ASP A 36 37.01 28.85 -1.60
N PRO A 37 36.28 27.81 -2.04
CA PRO A 37 34.94 27.53 -1.51
C PRO A 37 34.99 26.93 -0.10
N PRO A 38 34.03 27.27 0.78
CA PRO A 38 33.90 26.60 2.07
C PRO A 38 33.58 25.12 1.84
N HIS A 39 34.26 24.24 2.59
CA HIS A 39 33.92 22.82 2.68
C HIS A 39 32.49 22.67 3.22
N VAL A 40 31.52 22.63 2.31
CA VAL A 40 30.20 22.07 2.58
C VAL A 40 30.43 20.59 2.81
N ARG A 41 30.34 20.15 4.07
CA ARG A 41 30.06 18.74 4.36
C ARG A 41 28.74 18.44 3.69
N CYS A 42 28.79 17.67 2.61
CA CYS A 42 27.64 16.90 2.18
C CYS A 42 27.28 15.99 3.36
N GLU A 43 26.24 16.34 4.12
CA GLU A 43 25.55 15.32 4.89
C GLU A 43 25.05 14.31 3.85
N ALA A 44 25.62 13.12 3.88
CA ALA A 44 25.07 11.99 3.18
C ALA A 44 23.61 11.88 3.64
N GLY A 45 22.66 12.16 2.75
CA GLY A 45 21.28 11.75 2.97
C GLY A 45 21.28 10.28 3.38
N PRO A 46 20.36 9.84 4.26
CA PRO A 46 20.47 8.55 4.93
C PRO A 46 20.75 7.47 3.90
N VAL A 47 21.92 6.85 4.02
CA VAL A 47 22.22 5.60 3.35
C VAL A 47 21.06 4.69 3.73
N SER A 48 20.33 4.19 2.74
CA SER A 48 19.26 3.24 2.98
C SER A 48 19.90 1.97 3.54
N ASP A 49 20.07 1.92 4.86
CA ASP A 49 20.55 0.77 5.64
C ASP A 49 19.44 -0.28 5.68
N THR A 50 19.02 -0.72 4.49
CA THR A 50 18.03 -1.76 4.35
C THR A 50 18.59 -3.04 4.94
N HIS A 51 18.05 -3.44 6.07
CA HIS A 51 18.41 -4.69 6.74
C HIS A 51 17.34 -5.78 6.56
N THR A 52 16.11 -5.40 6.18
CA THR A 52 15.00 -6.33 5.97
C THR A 52 14.37 -6.13 4.59
N VAL A 53 14.09 -7.24 3.91
CA VAL A 53 13.29 -7.27 2.68
C VAL A 53 12.02 -8.08 2.91
N VAL A 54 10.88 -7.46 2.63
CA VAL A 54 9.57 -8.10 2.68
C VAL A 54 9.16 -8.46 1.27
N LEU A 55 9.02 -9.77 1.02
CA LEU A 55 8.63 -10.34 -0.25
C LEU A 55 7.12 -10.58 -0.27
N VAL A 56 6.45 -10.04 -1.28
CA VAL A 56 5.03 -10.26 -1.54
C VAL A 56 4.81 -10.61 -3.00
N GLU A 57 3.74 -11.31 -3.32
CA GLU A 57 3.50 -11.81 -4.68
C GLU A 57 3.31 -10.68 -5.69
N GLY A 58 2.48 -9.69 -5.34
CA GLY A 58 2.05 -8.63 -6.24
C GLY A 58 2.09 -7.22 -5.66
N ALA A 59 1.84 -6.25 -6.54
CA ALA A 59 1.74 -4.84 -6.15
C ALA A 59 0.51 -4.56 -5.27
N SER A 60 -0.54 -5.39 -5.35
CA SER A 60 -1.72 -5.32 -4.49
C SER A 60 -1.32 -5.55 -3.03
N ASP A 61 -0.61 -6.63 -2.76
CA ASP A 61 -0.18 -7.02 -1.43
C ASP A 61 0.80 -5.99 -0.85
N ARG A 62 1.73 -5.51 -1.68
CA ARG A 62 2.63 -4.43 -1.30
C ARG A 62 1.85 -3.21 -0.82
N SER A 63 0.88 -2.76 -1.62
CA SER A 63 0.07 -1.58 -1.28
C SER A 63 -0.76 -1.79 -0.02
N ALA A 64 -1.25 -3.01 0.22
CA ALA A 64 -1.95 -3.34 1.47
C ALA A 64 -1.03 -3.27 2.70
N VAL A 65 0.20 -3.80 2.61
CA VAL A 65 1.18 -3.74 3.71
C VAL A 65 1.62 -2.30 3.98
N GLU A 66 1.91 -1.52 2.93
CA GLU A 66 2.25 -0.09 3.06
C GLU A 66 1.12 0.67 3.75
N ALA A 67 -0.12 0.50 3.28
CA ALA A 67 -1.29 1.16 3.87
C ALA A 67 -1.49 0.79 5.35
N LEU A 68 -1.29 -0.48 5.73
CA LEU A 68 -1.45 -0.89 7.12
C LEU A 68 -0.34 -0.32 8.02
N ALA A 69 0.90 -0.31 7.53
CA ALA A 69 2.02 0.27 8.26
C ALA A 69 1.81 1.77 8.51
N GLU A 70 1.38 2.51 7.48
CA GLU A 70 1.05 3.94 7.60
C GLU A 70 -0.06 4.19 8.62
N ARG A 71 -1.11 3.36 8.63
CA ARG A 71 -2.19 3.44 9.63
C ARG A 71 -1.73 3.17 11.05
N ARG A 72 -0.66 2.39 11.21
CA ARG A 72 0.01 2.16 12.51
C ARG A 72 1.08 3.22 12.81
N GLY A 73 1.19 4.28 12.01
CA GLY A 73 2.17 5.35 12.17
C GLY A 73 3.61 4.94 11.90
N ARG A 74 3.82 3.84 11.14
CA ARG A 74 5.13 3.30 10.80
C ARG A 74 5.58 3.78 9.43
N ASN A 75 6.87 4.04 9.30
CA ASN A 75 7.52 4.33 8.02
C ASN A 75 8.56 3.25 7.76
N LEU A 76 8.13 2.19 7.07
CA LEU A 76 8.95 1.01 6.83
C LEU A 76 10.28 1.33 6.15
N ALA A 77 10.30 2.28 5.21
CA ALA A 77 11.53 2.69 4.54
C ALA A 77 12.52 3.38 5.50
N ALA A 78 12.02 4.25 6.38
CA ALA A 78 12.82 4.87 7.43
C ALA A 78 13.29 3.85 8.50
N GLU A 79 12.56 2.75 8.66
CA GLU A 79 12.90 1.61 9.52
C GLU A 79 13.84 0.59 8.83
N GLY A 80 14.41 0.90 7.66
CA GLY A 80 15.33 -0.02 6.98
C GLY A 80 14.66 -1.25 6.34
N ILE A 81 13.36 -1.17 6.05
CA ILE A 81 12.56 -2.25 5.46
C ILE A 81 12.19 -1.91 4.01
N SER A 82 12.48 -2.83 3.09
CA SER A 82 12.11 -2.71 1.67
C SER A 82 11.02 -3.71 1.29
N LEU A 83 9.89 -3.23 0.79
CA LEU A 83 8.80 -4.05 0.25
C LEU A 83 9.02 -4.32 -1.25
N VAL A 84 9.06 -5.61 -1.61
CA VAL A 84 9.33 -6.06 -2.98
C VAL A 84 8.20 -6.97 -3.45
N ALA A 85 7.49 -6.52 -4.48
CA ALA A 85 6.55 -7.34 -5.23
C ALA A 85 7.31 -8.23 -6.23
N MET A 86 7.15 -9.55 -6.10
CA MET A 86 7.92 -10.53 -6.87
C MET A 86 7.41 -10.73 -8.29
N GLY A 87 6.17 -10.35 -8.58
CA GLY A 87 5.52 -10.61 -9.86
C GLY A 87 5.10 -12.07 -10.02
N GLY A 88 4.71 -12.71 -8.91
CA GLY A 88 4.30 -14.12 -8.83
C GLY A 88 5.20 -14.96 -7.91
N ALA A 89 4.61 -15.90 -7.18
CA ALA A 89 5.34 -16.69 -6.18
C ALA A 89 6.38 -17.64 -6.72
N THR A 90 6.27 -18.08 -7.97
CA THR A 90 7.30 -18.93 -8.59
C THR A 90 8.67 -18.25 -8.66
N ASN A 91 8.72 -16.92 -8.53
CA ASN A 91 9.95 -16.14 -8.47
C ASN A 91 10.61 -16.12 -7.09
N ILE A 92 10.00 -16.69 -6.04
CA ILE A 92 10.52 -16.65 -4.67
C ILE A 92 11.97 -17.11 -4.57
N GLY A 93 12.33 -18.20 -5.25
CA GLY A 93 13.71 -18.70 -5.25
C GLY A 93 14.73 -17.69 -5.76
N THR A 94 14.39 -16.92 -6.79
CA THR A 94 15.24 -15.85 -7.34
C THR A 94 15.45 -14.73 -6.32
N TYR A 95 14.38 -14.31 -5.65
CA TYR A 95 14.44 -13.22 -4.68
C TYR A 95 15.14 -13.64 -3.37
N VAL A 96 14.89 -14.86 -2.89
CA VAL A 96 15.60 -15.42 -1.73
C VAL A 96 17.08 -15.58 -2.04
N ALA A 97 17.46 -16.08 -3.22
CA ALA A 97 18.87 -16.18 -3.61
C ALA A 97 19.56 -14.80 -3.68
N ARG A 98 18.83 -13.77 -4.14
CA ARG A 98 19.34 -12.41 -4.27
C ARG A 98 19.50 -11.70 -2.91
N PHE A 99 18.49 -11.81 -2.04
CA PHE A 99 18.41 -11.02 -0.82
C PHE A 99 18.79 -11.79 0.45
N GLY A 100 18.61 -13.10 0.46
CA GLY A 100 18.90 -13.97 1.59
C GLY A 100 20.40 -14.29 1.76
N PRO A 101 20.73 -15.36 2.51
CA PRO A 101 22.08 -15.63 2.98
C PRO A 101 23.15 -15.75 1.89
N SER A 102 22.80 -16.35 0.74
CA SER A 102 23.73 -16.51 -0.39
C SER A 102 23.96 -15.23 -1.20
N GLY A 103 23.11 -14.22 -1.00
CA GLY A 103 23.16 -12.95 -1.73
C GLY A 103 23.57 -11.80 -0.82
N ARG A 104 22.64 -10.86 -0.60
CA ARG A 104 22.88 -9.68 0.25
C ARG A 104 22.82 -9.94 1.76
N ASN A 105 22.48 -11.17 2.17
CA ASN A 105 22.36 -11.59 3.57
C ASN A 105 21.47 -10.65 4.41
N LEU A 106 20.35 -10.23 3.82
CA LEU A 106 19.31 -9.43 4.49
C LEU A 106 18.32 -10.36 5.18
N ARG A 107 17.69 -9.86 6.24
CA ARG A 107 16.55 -10.54 6.86
C ARG A 107 15.40 -10.57 5.86
N LEU A 108 14.77 -11.74 5.69
CA LEU A 108 13.62 -11.91 4.83
C LEU A 108 12.36 -12.07 5.67
N ALA A 109 11.26 -11.57 5.14
CA ALA A 109 9.90 -11.81 5.61
C ALA A 109 8.96 -11.78 4.40
N GLY A 110 7.71 -12.20 4.57
CA GLY A 110 6.75 -12.10 3.47
C GLY A 110 5.35 -12.60 3.77
N LEU A 111 4.49 -12.38 2.78
CA LEU A 111 3.18 -13.01 2.68
C LEU A 111 3.18 -13.96 1.49
N TYR A 112 2.38 -15.01 1.60
CA TYR A 112 2.14 -15.94 0.52
C TYR A 112 0.78 -16.62 0.65
N ASP A 113 0.22 -17.07 -0.46
CA ASP A 113 -1.01 -17.84 -0.43
C ASP A 113 -0.75 -19.33 -0.12
N VAL A 114 -1.61 -19.98 0.67
CA VAL A 114 -1.46 -21.42 1.02
C VAL A 114 -1.32 -22.30 -0.23
N GLY A 115 -1.96 -21.93 -1.34
CA GLY A 115 -1.82 -22.63 -2.63
C GLY A 115 -0.39 -22.65 -3.18
N GLU A 116 0.47 -21.74 -2.73
CA GLU A 116 1.84 -21.52 -3.20
C GLU A 116 2.89 -21.94 -2.16
N GLU A 117 2.46 -22.50 -1.02
CA GLU A 117 3.33 -22.92 0.08
C GLU A 117 4.49 -23.82 -0.38
N GLY A 118 4.22 -24.70 -1.34
CA GLY A 118 5.23 -25.61 -1.89
C GLY A 118 6.35 -24.90 -2.65
N ASP A 119 6.08 -23.73 -3.24
CA ASP A 119 7.08 -22.92 -3.93
C ASP A 119 7.94 -22.14 -2.93
N PHE A 120 7.32 -21.57 -1.90
CA PHE A 120 8.02 -20.89 -0.81
C PHE A 120 8.94 -21.84 -0.03
N ARG A 121 8.42 -22.98 0.41
CA ARG A 121 9.19 -24.03 1.08
C ARG A 121 10.44 -24.37 0.27
N ARG A 122 10.23 -24.74 -1.00
CA ARG A 122 11.31 -25.15 -1.91
C ARG A 122 12.31 -24.03 -2.18
N GLY A 123 11.85 -22.77 -2.28
CA GLY A 123 12.71 -21.61 -2.47
C GLY A 123 13.62 -21.35 -1.27
N LEU A 124 13.08 -21.44 -0.05
CA LEU A 124 13.80 -21.20 1.20
C LEU A 124 14.78 -22.34 1.53
N GLU A 125 14.37 -23.59 1.36
CA GLU A 125 15.23 -24.77 1.55
C GLU A 125 16.44 -24.73 0.62
N ARG A 126 16.24 -24.38 -0.66
CA ARG A 126 17.35 -24.22 -1.62
C ARG A 126 18.32 -23.11 -1.26
N ALA A 127 17.88 -22.11 -0.51
CA ALA A 127 18.72 -21.04 0.00
C ALA A 127 19.38 -21.37 1.34
N GLY A 128 19.20 -22.58 1.86
CA GLY A 128 19.80 -23.04 3.11
C GLY A 128 19.08 -22.51 4.36
N LEU A 129 17.83 -22.08 4.26
CA LEU A 129 17.03 -21.57 5.39
C LEU A 129 16.28 -22.69 6.15
N GLY A 130 16.76 -23.93 6.03
CA GLY A 130 16.21 -25.13 6.69
C GLY A 130 15.94 -26.27 5.72
N SER A 131 15.30 -27.32 6.21
CA SER A 131 14.94 -28.54 5.45
C SER A 131 13.62 -29.09 5.96
N ASP A 132 12.80 -29.63 5.05
CA ASP A 132 11.46 -30.18 5.34
C ASP A 132 10.57 -29.17 6.10
N LEU A 133 10.59 -27.91 5.66
CA LEU A 133 9.96 -26.81 6.40
C LEU A 133 8.44 -26.99 6.46
N SER A 134 7.91 -27.10 7.68
CA SER A 134 6.47 -27.02 7.95
C SER A 134 5.97 -25.58 7.85
N ARG A 135 4.64 -25.38 7.84
CA ARG A 135 4.05 -24.04 7.89
C ARG A 135 4.51 -23.26 9.13
N SER A 136 4.60 -23.91 10.29
CA SER A 136 5.12 -23.25 11.51
C SER A 136 6.57 -22.83 11.37
N ASP A 137 7.39 -23.58 10.63
CA ASP A 137 8.78 -23.20 10.37
C ASP A 137 8.84 -22.00 9.41
N LEU A 138 7.98 -21.96 8.39
CA LEU A 138 7.84 -20.80 7.51
C LEU A 138 7.44 -19.54 8.28
N GLU A 139 6.47 -19.65 9.20
CA GLU A 139 6.07 -18.54 10.06
C GLU A 139 7.22 -18.09 10.99
N ALA A 140 7.98 -19.02 11.56
CA ALA A 140 9.15 -18.71 12.38
C ALA A 140 10.27 -18.00 11.58
N LEU A 141 10.37 -18.27 10.27
CA LEU A 141 11.26 -17.57 9.34
C LEU A 141 10.72 -16.20 8.91
N GLY A 142 9.49 -15.83 9.28
CA GLY A 142 8.86 -14.56 8.94
C GLY A 142 7.97 -14.58 7.69
N PHE A 143 7.56 -15.76 7.23
CA PHE A 143 6.64 -15.92 6.10
C PHE A 143 5.26 -16.36 6.57
N PHE A 144 4.25 -15.53 6.33
CA PHE A 144 2.89 -15.73 6.85
C PHE A 144 1.90 -16.04 5.73
N ALA A 145 1.09 -17.07 5.94
CA ALA A 145 0.20 -17.60 4.91
C ALA A 145 -1.18 -16.92 4.91
N CYS A 146 -1.62 -16.41 3.76
CA CYS A 146 -3.01 -16.13 3.46
C CYS A 146 -3.71 -17.44 3.06
N VAL A 147 -4.91 -17.71 3.59
CA VAL A 147 -5.58 -19.00 3.36
C VAL A 147 -5.96 -19.20 1.90
N ALA A 148 -6.52 -18.17 1.25
CA ALA A 148 -6.95 -18.24 -0.15
C ALA A 148 -6.28 -17.17 -1.00
N ASP A 149 -6.41 -15.90 -0.62
CA ASP A 149 -5.55 -14.78 -1.03
C ASP A 149 -5.73 -13.62 -0.04
N LEU A 150 -4.93 -12.56 -0.18
CA LEU A 150 -5.04 -11.39 0.70
C LEU A 150 -6.41 -10.71 0.59
N GLU A 151 -7.03 -10.68 -0.58
CA GLU A 151 -8.37 -10.12 -0.73
C GLU A 151 -9.43 -10.92 0.06
N ASP A 152 -9.33 -12.24 0.12
CA ASP A 152 -10.14 -13.11 0.99
C ASP A 152 -10.00 -12.74 2.46
N GLU A 153 -8.76 -12.58 2.93
CA GLU A 153 -8.46 -12.18 4.31
C GLU A 153 -9.12 -10.84 4.66
N LEU A 154 -8.99 -9.85 3.77
CA LEU A 154 -9.55 -8.52 3.96
C LEU A 154 -11.09 -8.53 3.97
N ILE A 155 -11.72 -9.30 3.07
CA ILE A 155 -13.18 -9.39 3.03
C ILE A 155 -13.72 -10.10 4.27
N ARG A 156 -13.03 -11.15 4.77
CA ARG A 156 -13.42 -11.83 6.02
C ARG A 156 -13.33 -10.91 7.23
N ALA A 157 -12.27 -10.11 7.33
CA ALA A 157 -12.09 -9.17 8.44
C ALA A 157 -13.10 -8.02 8.41
N LEU A 158 -13.35 -7.44 7.23
CA LEU A 158 -14.26 -6.29 7.08
C LEU A 158 -15.75 -6.69 7.10
N GLY A 159 -16.05 -7.88 6.57
CA GLY A 159 -17.40 -8.27 6.20
C GLY A 159 -17.88 -7.63 4.89
N THR A 160 -18.77 -8.33 4.19
CA THR A 160 -19.24 -7.95 2.84
C THR A 160 -19.91 -6.58 2.79
N ALA A 161 -20.63 -6.18 3.84
CA ALA A 161 -21.30 -4.88 3.88
C ALA A 161 -20.32 -3.69 3.91
N ALA A 162 -19.21 -3.81 4.64
CA ALA A 162 -18.18 -2.77 4.67
C ALA A 162 -17.44 -2.69 3.33
N VAL A 163 -17.15 -3.85 2.75
CA VAL A 163 -16.53 -3.95 1.43
C VAL A 163 -17.40 -3.34 0.33
N GLU A 164 -18.72 -3.58 0.35
CA GLU A 164 -19.64 -2.94 -0.61
C GLU A 164 -19.62 -1.41 -0.49
N ARG A 165 -19.50 -0.85 0.72
CA ARG A 165 -19.34 0.60 0.91
C ARG A 165 -18.02 1.12 0.33
N VAL A 166 -16.93 0.36 0.43
CA VAL A 166 -15.66 0.71 -0.23
C VAL A 166 -15.81 0.71 -1.75
N VAL A 167 -16.50 -0.29 -2.31
CA VAL A 167 -16.81 -0.36 -3.75
C VAL A 167 -17.68 0.82 -4.20
N ASP A 168 -18.64 1.24 -3.39
CA ASP A 168 -19.50 2.40 -3.65
C ASP A 168 -18.71 3.71 -3.60
N ALA A 169 -17.86 3.88 -2.58
CA ALA A 169 -16.96 5.03 -2.47
C ALA A 169 -15.96 5.11 -3.65
N ALA A 170 -15.57 3.97 -4.23
CA ALA A 170 -14.77 3.90 -5.45
C ALA A 170 -15.57 4.16 -6.74
N GLY A 171 -16.88 4.41 -6.64
CA GLY A 171 -17.78 4.67 -7.77
C GLY A 171 -18.09 3.44 -8.63
N GLU A 172 -17.77 2.23 -8.18
CA GLU A 172 -17.94 1.00 -8.97
C GLU A 172 -19.12 0.13 -8.53
N LEU A 173 -20.00 0.62 -7.65
CA LEU A 173 -21.16 -0.15 -7.19
C LEU A 173 -22.02 -0.65 -8.36
N ARG A 174 -22.23 0.17 -9.39
CA ARG A 174 -22.97 -0.23 -10.60
C ARG A 174 -22.30 -1.40 -11.33
N SER A 175 -20.98 -1.38 -11.43
CA SER A 175 -20.19 -2.46 -12.04
C SER A 175 -20.31 -3.74 -11.22
N PHE A 176 -20.25 -3.62 -9.90
CA PHE A 176 -20.46 -4.75 -9.00
C PHE A 176 -21.86 -5.34 -9.15
N ARG A 177 -22.93 -4.52 -9.13
CA ARG A 177 -24.31 -4.99 -9.38
C ARG A 177 -24.48 -5.64 -10.75
N THR A 178 -23.68 -5.26 -11.74
CA THR A 178 -23.68 -5.92 -13.06
C THR A 178 -23.06 -7.32 -12.97
N LEU A 179 -21.96 -7.49 -12.24
CA LEU A 179 -21.36 -8.79 -11.98
C LEU A 179 -22.33 -9.73 -11.27
N GLN A 180 -23.03 -9.25 -10.23
CA GLN A 180 -24.01 -10.05 -9.47
C GLN A 180 -25.17 -10.61 -10.33
N LYS A 181 -25.49 -9.95 -11.45
CA LYS A 181 -26.55 -10.39 -12.38
C LYS A 181 -26.09 -11.47 -13.35
N GLN A 182 -24.78 -11.68 -13.51
CA GLN A 182 -24.23 -12.65 -14.45
C GLN A 182 -24.64 -14.08 -14.06
N PRO A 183 -24.99 -14.96 -15.02
CA PRO A 183 -25.48 -16.31 -14.73
C PRO A 183 -24.55 -17.12 -13.82
N THR A 184 -23.23 -17.01 -14.02
CA THR A 184 -22.21 -17.73 -13.25
C THR A 184 -22.16 -17.33 -11.77
N TRP A 185 -22.53 -16.09 -11.46
CA TRP A 185 -22.38 -15.51 -10.10
C TRP A 185 -23.71 -15.28 -9.39
N ARG A 186 -24.82 -15.37 -10.12
CA ARG A 186 -26.15 -15.20 -9.56
C ARG A 186 -26.42 -16.30 -8.54
N GLY A 187 -26.74 -15.91 -7.30
CA GLY A 187 -27.03 -16.82 -6.20
C GLY A 187 -25.79 -17.30 -5.44
N SER A 188 -24.58 -17.00 -5.91
CA SER A 188 -23.35 -17.18 -5.11
C SER A 188 -23.35 -16.25 -3.89
N PRO A 189 -22.67 -16.63 -2.80
CA PRO A 189 -22.45 -15.72 -1.68
C PRO A 189 -21.83 -14.39 -2.11
N THR A 190 -22.27 -13.29 -1.51
CA THR A 190 -21.73 -11.94 -1.79
C THR A 190 -20.21 -11.88 -1.62
N HIS A 191 -19.68 -12.65 -0.65
CA HIS A 191 -18.25 -12.80 -0.43
C HIS A 191 -17.49 -13.21 -1.70
N ASP A 192 -17.94 -14.28 -2.35
CA ASP A 192 -17.27 -14.82 -3.55
C ASP A 192 -17.45 -13.88 -4.75
N GLN A 193 -18.60 -13.21 -4.84
CA GLN A 193 -18.83 -12.19 -5.86
C GLN A 193 -17.88 -10.99 -5.69
N LEU A 194 -17.66 -10.54 -4.45
CA LEU A 194 -16.72 -9.45 -4.14
C LEU A 194 -15.28 -9.85 -4.45
N ARG A 195 -14.87 -11.05 -4.03
CA ARG A 195 -13.55 -11.59 -4.39
C ARG A 195 -13.34 -11.64 -5.89
N ARG A 196 -14.32 -12.18 -6.63
CA ARG A 196 -14.26 -12.19 -8.09
C ARG A 196 -14.17 -10.77 -8.67
N PHE A 197 -14.96 -9.86 -8.14
CA PHE A 197 -15.02 -8.47 -8.60
C PHE A 197 -13.67 -7.77 -8.44
N MET A 198 -13.02 -7.92 -7.29
CA MET A 198 -11.69 -7.37 -7.03
C MET A 198 -10.60 -8.05 -7.87
N GLY A 199 -10.71 -9.36 -8.06
CA GLY A 199 -9.83 -10.13 -8.95
C GLY A 199 -10.13 -9.95 -10.45
N SER A 200 -11.02 -9.04 -10.85
CA SER A 200 -11.38 -8.83 -12.26
C SER A 200 -10.62 -7.66 -12.89
N GLY A 201 -10.02 -7.91 -14.06
CA GLY A 201 -9.25 -6.90 -14.79
C GLY A 201 -7.88 -6.60 -14.16
N SER A 202 -6.96 -6.10 -14.99
CA SER A 202 -5.53 -5.96 -14.66
C SER A 202 -5.18 -4.83 -13.67
N GLY A 203 -6.11 -4.36 -12.83
CA GLY A 203 -5.84 -3.26 -11.91
C GLY A 203 -6.78 -3.12 -10.71
N ARG A 204 -7.86 -3.90 -10.62
CA ARG A 204 -8.79 -3.79 -9.49
C ARG A 204 -8.17 -4.23 -8.17
N LYS A 205 -7.38 -5.31 -8.15
CA LYS A 205 -6.66 -5.75 -6.95
C LYS A 205 -5.87 -4.61 -6.30
N ILE A 206 -4.98 -3.97 -7.07
CA ILE A 206 -4.20 -2.81 -6.62
C ILE A 206 -5.11 -1.66 -6.18
N ARG A 207 -6.14 -1.32 -6.96
CA ARG A 207 -7.09 -0.24 -6.63
C ARG A 207 -7.77 -0.45 -5.28
N TYR A 208 -8.11 -1.68 -4.91
CA TYR A 208 -8.88 -1.97 -3.69
C TYR A 208 -8.01 -2.30 -2.48
N SER A 209 -6.77 -2.75 -2.66
CA SER A 209 -5.85 -3.10 -1.56
C SER A 209 -5.75 -2.03 -0.47
N GLY A 210 -5.34 -0.80 -0.83
CA GLY A 210 -5.26 0.34 0.09
C GLY A 210 -6.60 0.73 0.72
N PRO A 211 -7.68 0.98 -0.06
CA PRO A 211 -8.99 1.33 0.49
C PRO A 211 -9.59 0.29 1.44
N LEU A 212 -9.40 -1.01 1.19
CA LEU A 212 -9.86 -2.07 2.10
C LEU A 212 -9.07 -2.02 3.40
N VAL A 213 -7.75 -1.90 3.33
CA VAL A 213 -6.91 -1.74 4.51
C VAL A 213 -7.25 -0.47 5.27
N ALA A 214 -7.58 0.63 4.58
CA ALA A 214 -8.03 1.88 5.20
C ALA A 214 -9.33 1.72 6.00
N ALA A 215 -10.21 0.81 5.57
CA ALA A 215 -11.47 0.53 6.23
C ALA A 215 -11.37 -0.45 7.41
N LEU A 216 -10.22 -1.12 7.62
CA LEU A 216 -10.06 -2.09 8.71
C LEU A 216 -10.19 -1.41 10.08
N ASP A 217 -10.76 -2.11 11.03
CA ASP A 217 -10.53 -1.83 12.44
C ASP A 217 -9.13 -2.35 12.81
N LEU A 218 -8.31 -1.55 13.50
CA LEU A 218 -6.94 -1.93 13.85
C LEU A 218 -6.90 -3.03 14.92
N ASP A 219 -8.01 -3.24 15.64
CA ASP A 219 -8.18 -4.36 16.58
C ASP A 219 -8.62 -5.66 15.86
N HIS A 220 -8.99 -5.58 14.58
CA HIS A 220 -9.50 -6.70 13.77
C HIS A 220 -8.73 -6.84 12.45
N VAL A 221 -7.41 -6.71 12.49
CA VAL A 221 -6.53 -6.90 11.32
C VAL A 221 -6.41 -8.40 10.99
N PRO A 222 -6.41 -8.80 9.70
CA PRO A 222 -6.17 -10.19 9.34
C PRO A 222 -4.82 -10.69 9.86
N ARG A 223 -4.82 -11.90 10.44
CA ARG A 223 -3.64 -12.51 11.09
C ARG A 223 -2.36 -12.42 10.24
N PRO A 224 -2.35 -12.72 8.92
CA PRO A 224 -1.10 -12.69 8.14
C PRO A 224 -0.47 -11.29 8.11
N LEU A 225 -1.28 -10.25 7.95
CA LEU A 225 -0.82 -8.86 7.97
C LEU A 225 -0.34 -8.41 9.35
N ASP A 226 -1.08 -8.78 10.39
CA ASP A 226 -0.72 -8.42 11.77
C ASP A 226 0.60 -9.09 12.19
N MET A 227 0.73 -10.39 11.94
CA MET A 227 1.94 -11.16 12.22
C MET A 227 3.14 -10.66 11.43
N LEU A 228 2.95 -10.29 10.15
CA LEU A 228 4.01 -9.69 9.36
C LEU A 228 4.49 -8.41 9.99
N LEU A 229 3.62 -7.43 10.27
CA LEU A 229 4.06 -6.17 10.86
C LEU A 229 4.64 -6.36 12.26
N ALA A 230 4.14 -7.31 13.06
CA ALA A 230 4.71 -7.62 14.38
C ALA A 230 6.11 -8.25 14.28
N TYR A 231 6.40 -8.99 13.20
CA TYR A 231 7.71 -9.57 12.96
C TYR A 231 8.75 -8.54 12.50
N LEU A 232 8.33 -7.51 11.75
CA LEU A 232 9.20 -6.46 11.23
C LEU A 232 9.72 -5.53 12.33
#